data_AF-A0A2E4QPY8-F1
#
_entry.id   AF-A0A2E4QPY8-F1
#
_cell.length_a   1.000
_cell.length_b   1.000
_cell.length_c   1.000
_cell.angle_alpha   90.00
_cell.angle_beta   90.00
_cell.angle_gamma   90.00
#
_symmetry.space_group_name_H-M   'P 1'
#
loop_
_entity.id
_entity.type
_entity.pdbx_description
1 polymer ?
#
loop_
_entity_poly.entity_id
_entity_poly.type
_entity_poly.pdbx_seq_one_letter_code
_entity_poly.pdbx_strand_id
1 'polypeptide(L)'
;MHGIFKGALALIGCALSLALPTQAQHRFEPSPDCMMKENYFRSSGLFSTSYSYTLEAAILTWYVQGPEAIVAMDSGSKSNLAQCIDPNGSLDCGLEPDKKTYNALMKGVVMKKGDAKKIRKYFSQPVPDAAIALASRAVGRCFGDHPAQPSMEEMGFIPMEISNDDCFRIAEVAFENRPSGQSIYRTWSSNIYRNVRLKPKIDNMCTFIQKDALDTYKASVAEEEAKRLRLASRSVEERTQGLTGCEIAYGLVFNGINKTSDDPIPDGALSWALKYEQDTIDGFTCPAMPEVLADWVDRQPLETFEAAPDPFDSFVQRGAPGGTYAAWDNFYGRLMMREQRDGFYLQDITGGCSEFLSWAGQKSFAGKKGSNNADNIMLQYLKQMPPQAKPVACKYVPTTMIHWFRTDPERQRQAEIAAERARESAQREARRKAWEAQIQAIEKAHEENLRNRPISSSNEPRCYAVETTKYGTRERCFHD
;
A
#
# COMPACT_ATOMS: atom_id res chain seq x y z
N MET A 1 -75.28 -17.38 -28.00
CA MET A 1 -75.78 -17.83 -29.31
C MET A 1 -75.20 -16.90 -30.39
N HIS A 2 -74.51 -17.48 -31.38
CA HIS A 2 -74.26 -17.00 -32.76
C HIS A 2 -73.72 -15.56 -32.91
N GLY A 3 -72.48 -15.33 -33.34
CA GLY A 3 -71.89 -15.67 -34.66
C GLY A 3 -71.48 -14.34 -35.32
N ILE A 4 -70.18 -14.02 -35.39
CA ILE A 4 -69.29 -14.19 -36.56
C ILE A 4 -69.46 -13.13 -37.69
N PHE A 5 -68.30 -12.56 -38.09
CA PHE A 5 -67.91 -11.84 -39.32
C PHE A 5 -68.39 -10.40 -39.57
N LYS A 6 -67.43 -9.46 -39.61
CA LYS A 6 -66.85 -8.94 -40.87
C LYS A 6 -65.60 -8.11 -40.59
N GLY A 7 -64.46 -8.56 -41.12
CA GLY A 7 -63.29 -7.72 -41.28
C GLY A 7 -63.46 -6.77 -42.46
N ALA A 8 -62.84 -5.61 -42.38
CA ALA A 8 -62.38 -4.86 -43.54
C ALA A 8 -61.17 -3.99 -43.14
N LEU A 9 -60.14 -4.17 -43.96
CA LEU A 9 -58.81 -3.58 -43.96
C LEU A 9 -58.73 -2.05 -43.83
N ALA A 10 -57.67 -1.64 -43.12
CA ALA A 10 -56.63 -0.70 -43.52
C ALA A 10 -56.99 0.78 -43.81
N LEU A 11 -56.53 1.64 -42.91
CA LEU A 11 -55.85 2.87 -43.32
C LEU A 11 -54.54 2.99 -42.54
N ILE A 12 -53.47 2.94 -43.32
CA ILE A 12 -52.06 2.99 -42.94
C ILE A 12 -51.76 4.39 -42.42
N GLY A 13 -51.62 4.52 -41.10
CA GLY A 13 -50.93 5.64 -40.48
C GLY A 13 -49.49 5.22 -40.21
N CYS A 14 -48.56 5.62 -41.08
CA CYS A 14 -47.12 5.53 -40.84
C CYS A 14 -46.74 6.35 -39.61
N ALA A 15 -46.85 5.77 -38.42
CA ALA A 15 -46.11 6.21 -37.26
C ALA A 15 -44.69 5.63 -37.40
N LEU A 16 -43.76 6.44 -37.93
CA LEU A 16 -42.33 6.24 -37.69
C LEU A 16 -42.11 6.32 -36.17
N SER A 17 -42.24 5.16 -35.54
CA SER A 17 -41.76 4.94 -34.18
C SER A 17 -40.25 4.92 -34.30
N LEU A 18 -39.61 6.05 -34.00
CA LEU A 18 -38.20 6.09 -33.66
C LEU A 18 -38.01 5.14 -32.48
N ALA A 19 -37.63 3.90 -32.77
CA ALA A 19 -37.14 2.96 -31.79
C ALA A 19 -35.84 3.56 -31.24
N LEU A 20 -35.96 4.32 -30.14
CA LEU A 20 -34.85 4.48 -29.21
C LEU A 20 -34.42 3.05 -28.84
N PRO A 21 -33.14 2.69 -28.94
CA PRO A 21 -32.69 1.42 -28.42
C PRO A 21 -32.93 1.46 -26.91
N THR A 22 -33.98 0.78 -26.46
CA THR A 22 -34.08 0.28 -25.10
C THR A 22 -32.86 -0.57 -24.89
N GLN A 23 -31.83 0.00 -24.24
CA GLN A 23 -30.69 -0.76 -23.74
C GLN A 23 -31.29 -1.86 -22.87
N ALA A 24 -31.21 -3.11 -23.32
CA ALA A 24 -31.52 -4.25 -22.50
C ALA A 24 -30.57 -4.20 -21.30
N GLN A 25 -31.07 -3.69 -20.18
CA GLN A 25 -30.36 -3.73 -18.91
C GLN A 25 -30.33 -5.20 -18.49
N HIS A 26 -29.19 -5.87 -18.65
CA HIS A 26 -29.00 -7.21 -18.12
C HIS A 26 -29.23 -7.14 -16.61
N ARG A 27 -30.34 -7.70 -16.13
CA ARG A 27 -30.62 -7.77 -14.69
C ARG A 27 -29.70 -8.83 -14.10
N PHE A 28 -29.13 -8.48 -12.95
CA PHE A 28 -28.49 -9.47 -12.09
C PHE A 28 -29.56 -10.47 -11.65
N GLU A 29 -29.44 -11.72 -12.09
CA GLU A 29 -30.25 -12.83 -11.62
C GLU A 29 -29.33 -13.76 -10.83
N PRO A 30 -29.43 -13.78 -9.49
CA PRO A 30 -28.61 -14.66 -8.68
C PRO A 30 -28.93 -16.12 -9.03
N SER A 31 -27.97 -16.81 -9.65
CA SER A 31 -28.01 -18.26 -9.78
C SER A 31 -27.85 -18.91 -8.38
N PRO A 32 -28.41 -20.10 -8.13
CA PRO A 32 -28.02 -20.95 -7.00
C PRO A 32 -26.49 -21.17 -6.92
N ASP A 33 -25.80 -21.09 -8.06
CA ASP A 33 -24.36 -21.27 -8.22
C ASP A 33 -23.55 -19.96 -8.06
N CYS A 34 -24.18 -18.89 -7.60
CA CYS A 34 -23.50 -17.63 -7.37
C CYS A 34 -22.65 -17.73 -6.09
N MET A 35 -21.38 -17.33 -6.17
CA MET A 35 -20.43 -17.42 -5.04
C MET A 35 -20.83 -16.56 -3.84
N MET A 36 -21.66 -15.53 -4.05
CA MET A 36 -22.11 -14.59 -3.03
C MET A 36 -23.61 -14.33 -3.18
N LYS A 37 -24.36 -14.21 -2.08
CA LYS A 37 -25.81 -13.94 -2.15
C LYS A 37 -26.11 -12.51 -2.64
N GLU A 38 -27.29 -12.28 -3.22
CA GLU A 38 -27.70 -10.99 -3.79
C GLU A 38 -27.60 -9.80 -2.80
N ASN A 39 -27.97 -10.03 -1.54
CA ASN A 39 -27.91 -9.03 -0.47
C ASN A 39 -26.47 -8.54 -0.19
N TYR A 40 -25.46 -9.37 -0.47
CA TYR A 40 -24.07 -8.98 -0.40
C TYR A 40 -23.75 -7.93 -1.46
N PHE A 41 -24.09 -8.18 -2.73
CA PHE A 41 -23.80 -7.24 -3.82
C PHE A 41 -24.49 -5.88 -3.63
N ARG A 42 -25.71 -5.88 -3.09
CA ARG A 42 -26.44 -4.65 -2.76
C ARG A 42 -25.82 -3.88 -1.58
N SER A 43 -25.19 -4.57 -0.63
CA SER A 43 -24.73 -3.99 0.63
C SER A 43 -23.21 -3.76 0.73
N SER A 44 -22.42 -4.37 -0.15
CA SER A 44 -20.97 -4.19 -0.28
C SER A 44 -20.60 -3.04 -1.22
N GLY A 45 -21.57 -2.54 -1.99
CA GLY A 45 -21.32 -1.51 -3.00
C GLY A 45 -20.47 -2.02 -4.16
N LEU A 46 -20.39 -3.33 -4.41
CA LEU A 46 -19.63 -3.88 -5.54
C LEU A 46 -20.10 -3.29 -6.89
N PHE A 47 -21.40 -2.99 -6.98
CA PHE A 47 -22.04 -2.30 -8.10
C PHE A 47 -22.22 -0.78 -7.88
N SER A 48 -21.76 -0.25 -6.75
CA SER A 48 -21.76 1.19 -6.51
C SER A 48 -20.53 1.78 -7.19
N THR A 49 -20.74 2.87 -7.93
CA THR A 49 -19.74 3.51 -8.80
C THR A 49 -18.49 4.00 -8.05
N SER A 50 -18.52 4.05 -6.72
CA SER A 50 -17.43 4.51 -5.85
C SER A 50 -16.57 3.39 -5.23
N TYR A 51 -16.85 2.11 -5.49
CA TYR A 51 -16.15 0.98 -4.83
C TYR A 51 -15.65 -0.13 -5.78
N SER A 52 -15.68 0.07 -7.10
CA SER A 52 -15.27 -0.94 -8.11
C SER A 52 -13.73 -1.10 -8.23
N TYR A 53 -12.98 -1.14 -7.13
CA TYR A 53 -11.51 -1.10 -7.12
C TYR A 53 -10.81 -2.25 -7.88
N THR A 54 -11.53 -3.28 -8.33
CA THR A 54 -10.97 -4.41 -9.07
C THR A 54 -11.41 -4.39 -10.54
N LEU A 55 -10.56 -4.92 -11.41
CA LEU A 55 -10.85 -5.04 -12.83
C LEU A 55 -12.14 -5.82 -13.09
N GLU A 56 -12.33 -6.91 -12.34
CA GLU A 56 -13.52 -7.74 -12.43
C GLU A 56 -14.76 -6.91 -12.12
N ALA A 57 -14.81 -6.20 -10.99
CA ALA A 57 -15.95 -5.35 -10.62
C ALA A 57 -16.27 -4.26 -11.67
N ALA A 58 -15.25 -3.72 -12.35
CA ALA A 58 -15.44 -2.75 -13.42
C ALA A 58 -16.13 -3.39 -14.65
N ILE A 59 -15.69 -4.58 -15.08
CA ILE A 59 -16.32 -5.33 -16.18
C ILE A 59 -17.76 -5.69 -15.80
N LEU A 60 -18.01 -6.09 -14.55
CA LEU A 60 -19.35 -6.44 -14.08
C LEU A 60 -20.30 -5.24 -14.09
N THR A 61 -19.81 -4.10 -13.64
CA THR A 61 -20.57 -2.87 -13.63
C THR A 61 -20.92 -2.42 -15.06
N TRP A 62 -19.99 -2.59 -16.00
CA TRP A 62 -20.27 -2.37 -17.43
C TRP A 62 -21.35 -3.32 -17.96
N TYR A 63 -21.25 -4.61 -17.67
CA TYR A 63 -22.21 -5.62 -18.13
C TYR A 63 -23.64 -5.33 -17.66
N VAL A 64 -23.81 -4.93 -16.38
CA VAL A 64 -25.13 -4.68 -15.78
C VAL A 64 -25.67 -3.29 -16.09
N GLN A 65 -24.83 -2.26 -15.99
CA GLN A 65 -25.27 -0.86 -16.01
C GLN A 65 -24.91 -0.12 -17.30
N GLY A 66 -24.14 -0.75 -18.18
CA GLY A 66 -23.76 -0.19 -19.47
C GLY A 66 -22.67 0.90 -19.39
N PRO A 67 -22.44 1.62 -20.49
CA PRO A 67 -21.31 2.54 -20.65
C PRO A 67 -21.32 3.74 -19.70
N GLU A 68 -22.48 4.21 -19.25
CA GLU A 68 -22.56 5.36 -18.33
C GLU A 68 -21.92 5.05 -16.98
N ALA A 69 -21.99 3.79 -16.53
CA ALA A 69 -21.38 3.40 -15.28
C ALA A 69 -19.86 3.48 -15.32
N ILE A 70 -19.23 3.15 -16.47
CA ILE A 70 -17.79 3.36 -16.69
C ILE A 70 -17.40 4.83 -16.60
N VAL A 71 -18.23 5.73 -17.15
CA VAL A 71 -18.00 7.17 -17.04
C VAL A 71 -18.08 7.64 -15.59
N ALA A 72 -19.00 7.08 -14.80
CA ALA A 72 -19.25 7.44 -13.41
C ALA A 72 -18.28 6.81 -12.39
N MET A 73 -17.50 5.80 -12.77
CA MET A 73 -16.51 5.14 -11.89
C MET A 73 -15.46 6.09 -11.32
N ASP A 74 -14.84 5.70 -10.20
CA ASP A 74 -13.66 6.39 -9.67
C ASP A 74 -12.42 6.22 -10.57
N SER A 75 -11.38 7.02 -10.32
CA SER A 75 -10.16 7.03 -11.12
C SER A 75 -9.34 5.74 -11.03
N GLY A 76 -9.37 5.05 -9.89
CA GLY A 76 -8.63 3.79 -9.71
C GLY A 76 -9.23 2.69 -10.57
N SER A 77 -10.55 2.53 -10.52
CA SER A 77 -11.30 1.55 -11.32
C SER A 77 -11.12 1.78 -12.82
N LYS A 78 -11.18 3.04 -13.27
CA LYS A 78 -10.90 3.42 -14.67
C LYS A 78 -9.47 3.07 -15.09
N SER A 79 -8.49 3.30 -14.21
CA SER A 79 -7.08 2.99 -14.50
C SER A 79 -6.84 1.49 -14.63
N ASN A 80 -7.49 0.67 -13.78
CA ASN A 80 -7.41 -0.79 -13.88
C ASN A 80 -8.04 -1.30 -15.18
N LEU A 81 -9.23 -0.80 -15.53
CA LEU A 81 -9.88 -1.16 -16.80
C LEU A 81 -9.08 -0.68 -18.02
N ALA A 82 -8.39 0.46 -17.93
CA ALA A 82 -7.57 0.98 -19.01
C ALA A 82 -6.43 0.02 -19.40
N GLN A 83 -5.86 -0.72 -18.43
CA GLN A 83 -4.77 -1.67 -18.71
C GLN A 83 -5.17 -2.75 -19.71
N CYS A 84 -6.46 -3.12 -19.76
CA CYS A 84 -7.01 -4.11 -20.71
C CYS A 84 -7.10 -3.62 -22.16
N ILE A 85 -7.05 -2.30 -22.39
CA ILE A 85 -7.18 -1.70 -23.71
C ILE A 85 -5.95 -0.88 -24.09
N ASP A 86 -4.87 -1.01 -23.32
CA ASP A 86 -3.58 -0.39 -23.61
C ASP A 86 -2.96 -1.09 -24.84
N PRO A 87 -2.71 -0.36 -25.95
CA PRO A 87 -2.06 -0.93 -27.13
C PRO A 87 -0.67 -1.50 -26.88
N ASN A 88 0.00 -1.10 -25.80
CA ASN A 88 1.31 -1.60 -25.40
C ASN A 88 1.25 -2.45 -24.12
N GLY A 89 0.05 -2.74 -23.63
CA GLY A 89 -0.16 -3.49 -22.39
C GLY A 89 0.09 -4.98 -22.57
N SER A 90 0.49 -5.64 -21.48
CA SER A 90 0.62 -7.10 -21.43
C SER A 90 -0.62 -7.81 -20.88
N LEU A 91 -1.65 -7.06 -20.48
CA LEU A 91 -2.83 -7.59 -19.81
C LEU A 91 -3.94 -7.85 -20.83
N ASP A 92 -4.11 -9.12 -21.21
CA ASP A 92 -5.21 -9.54 -22.06
C ASP A 92 -6.48 -9.79 -21.22
N CYS A 93 -7.51 -9.00 -21.50
CA CYS A 93 -8.83 -9.12 -20.89
C CYS A 93 -9.91 -9.44 -21.94
N GLY A 94 -9.52 -9.77 -23.18
CA GLY A 94 -10.43 -9.94 -24.31
C GLY A 94 -11.05 -8.65 -24.84
N LEU A 95 -10.52 -7.48 -24.48
CA LEU A 95 -10.95 -6.18 -24.99
C LEU A 95 -10.01 -5.72 -26.11
N GLU A 96 -10.58 -5.20 -27.20
CA GLU A 96 -9.78 -4.70 -28.32
C GLU A 96 -8.99 -3.43 -27.91
N PRO A 97 -7.67 -3.37 -28.16
CA PRO A 97 -6.89 -2.19 -27.79
C PRO A 97 -7.40 -0.90 -28.45
N ASP A 98 -7.54 0.18 -27.66
CA ASP A 98 -7.94 1.51 -28.17
C ASP A 98 -7.17 2.60 -27.43
N LYS A 99 -6.13 3.13 -28.11
CA LYS A 99 -5.29 4.22 -27.59
C LYS A 99 -6.09 5.46 -27.18
N LYS A 100 -7.17 5.80 -27.89
CA LYS A 100 -7.95 7.03 -27.61
C LYS A 100 -8.80 6.86 -26.37
N THR A 101 -9.37 5.68 -26.18
CA THR A 101 -10.19 5.33 -25.01
C THR A 101 -9.30 5.09 -23.78
N TYR A 102 -8.16 4.41 -23.94
CA TYR A 102 -7.12 4.29 -22.92
C TYR A 102 -6.74 5.65 -22.33
N ASN A 103 -6.35 6.59 -23.18
CA ASN A 103 -5.98 7.94 -22.75
C ASN A 103 -7.13 8.72 -22.12
N ALA A 104 -8.38 8.37 -22.43
CA ALA A 104 -9.56 8.98 -21.81
C ALA A 104 -9.79 8.43 -20.39
N LEU A 105 -9.60 7.13 -20.18
CA LEU A 105 -9.72 6.48 -18.86
C LEU A 105 -8.60 6.92 -17.91
N MET A 106 -7.36 7.02 -18.39
CA MET A 106 -6.19 7.40 -17.58
C MET A 106 -6.21 8.85 -17.06
N LYS A 107 -7.09 9.71 -17.57
CA LYS A 107 -7.24 11.09 -17.09
C LYS A 107 -8.02 11.22 -15.77
N GLY A 108 -8.67 10.14 -15.32
CA GLY A 108 -9.35 10.09 -14.02
C GLY A 108 -10.36 11.23 -13.80
N VAL A 109 -10.06 12.11 -12.84
CA VAL A 109 -10.93 13.20 -12.35
C VAL A 109 -11.04 14.37 -13.34
N VAL A 110 -10.04 14.58 -14.22
CA VAL A 110 -9.95 15.77 -15.11
C VAL A 110 -10.60 15.51 -16.48
N MET A 111 -11.64 14.69 -16.52
CA MET A 111 -12.24 14.23 -17.77
C MET A 111 -13.02 15.35 -18.47
N LYS A 112 -12.66 15.67 -19.72
CA LYS A 112 -13.42 16.62 -20.55
C LYS A 112 -14.66 15.92 -21.14
N LYS A 113 -15.69 16.69 -21.53
CA LYS A 113 -16.89 16.16 -22.21
C LYS A 113 -16.55 15.25 -23.41
N GLY A 114 -15.50 15.60 -24.17
CA GLY A 114 -15.02 14.81 -25.30
C GLY A 114 -14.38 13.46 -24.93
N ASP A 115 -13.85 13.33 -23.71
CA ASP A 115 -13.28 12.06 -23.21
C ASP A 115 -14.40 11.11 -22.76
N ALA A 116 -15.44 11.62 -22.07
CA ALA A 116 -16.63 10.84 -21.73
C ALA A 116 -17.35 10.28 -22.98
N LYS A 117 -17.41 11.06 -24.08
CA LYS A 117 -17.98 10.61 -25.36
C LYS A 117 -17.19 9.42 -25.96
N LYS A 118 -15.86 9.41 -25.83
CA LYS A 118 -15.02 8.29 -26.33
C LYS A 118 -15.27 7.02 -25.52
N ILE A 119 -15.27 7.14 -24.19
CA ILE A 119 -15.57 6.04 -23.26
C ILE A 119 -16.94 5.44 -23.60
N ARG A 120 -17.99 6.27 -23.69
CA ARG A 120 -19.34 5.80 -24.05
C ARG A 120 -19.38 5.04 -25.38
N LYS A 121 -18.67 5.55 -26.38
CA LYS A 121 -18.64 4.94 -27.72
C LYS A 121 -17.95 3.58 -27.69
N TYR A 122 -16.84 3.46 -26.98
CA TYR A 122 -16.11 2.20 -26.89
C TYR A 122 -16.93 1.16 -26.11
N PHE A 123 -17.44 1.53 -24.93
CA PHE A 123 -18.21 0.63 -24.05
C PHE A 123 -19.70 0.51 -24.43
N SER A 124 -20.15 1.02 -25.58
CA SER A 124 -21.51 0.76 -26.07
C SER A 124 -21.65 -0.62 -26.73
N GLN A 125 -20.53 -1.28 -27.04
CA GLN A 125 -20.51 -2.64 -27.54
C GLN A 125 -20.87 -3.65 -26.43
N PRO A 126 -21.36 -4.85 -26.78
CA PRO A 126 -21.54 -5.91 -25.78
C PRO A 126 -20.20 -6.28 -25.13
N VAL A 127 -20.26 -6.71 -23.87
CA VAL A 127 -19.08 -7.18 -23.14
C VAL A 127 -18.61 -8.51 -23.76
N PRO A 128 -17.34 -8.64 -24.18
CA PRO A 128 -16.85 -9.89 -24.77
C PRO A 128 -16.88 -11.07 -23.78
N ASP A 129 -17.11 -12.27 -24.29
CA ASP A 129 -17.13 -13.52 -23.50
C ASP A 129 -15.87 -13.70 -22.65
N ALA A 130 -14.69 -13.40 -23.20
CA ALA A 130 -13.43 -13.47 -22.47
C ALA A 130 -13.36 -12.51 -21.28
N ALA A 131 -13.96 -11.31 -21.39
CA ALA A 131 -14.05 -10.35 -20.30
C ALA A 131 -15.05 -10.83 -19.23
N ILE A 132 -16.17 -11.44 -19.65
CA ILE A 132 -17.16 -12.05 -18.74
C ILE A 132 -16.53 -13.23 -17.98
N ALA A 133 -15.82 -14.12 -18.68
CA ALA A 133 -15.10 -15.23 -18.09
C ALA A 133 -14.04 -14.76 -17.08
N LEU A 134 -13.29 -13.71 -17.43
CA LEU A 134 -12.32 -13.08 -16.54
C LEU A 134 -13.00 -12.51 -15.29
N ALA A 135 -14.09 -11.78 -15.44
CA ALA A 135 -14.78 -11.17 -14.31
C ALA A 135 -15.46 -12.21 -13.40
N SER A 136 -15.92 -13.31 -13.98
CA SER A 136 -16.54 -14.44 -13.26
C SER A 136 -15.58 -15.11 -12.28
N ARG A 137 -14.26 -15.02 -12.51
CA ARG A 137 -13.23 -15.49 -11.57
C ARG A 137 -13.35 -14.89 -10.16
N ALA A 138 -13.88 -13.67 -10.05
CA ALA A 138 -14.00 -12.95 -8.78
C ALA A 138 -15.32 -13.18 -8.06
N VAL A 139 -16.37 -13.58 -8.78
CA VAL A 139 -17.74 -13.57 -8.27
C VAL A 139 -18.48 -14.88 -8.47
N GLY A 140 -17.95 -15.83 -9.24
CA GLY A 140 -18.63 -17.08 -9.58
C GLY A 140 -19.68 -16.92 -10.70
N ARG A 141 -20.55 -17.92 -10.85
CA ARG A 141 -21.64 -17.93 -11.84
C ARG A 141 -22.81 -17.06 -11.36
N CYS A 142 -22.65 -15.74 -11.44
CA CYS A 142 -23.60 -14.76 -10.92
C CYS A 142 -24.35 -13.94 -12.01
N PHE A 143 -24.21 -14.29 -13.30
CA PHE A 143 -24.82 -13.59 -14.44
C PHE A 143 -25.83 -14.46 -15.19
N GLY A 144 -26.78 -15.07 -14.47
CA GLY A 144 -27.71 -16.04 -15.05
C GLY A 144 -26.96 -17.16 -15.78
N ASP A 145 -27.50 -17.63 -16.90
CA ASP A 145 -26.94 -18.71 -17.72
C ASP A 145 -26.02 -18.22 -18.86
N HIS A 146 -25.28 -17.11 -18.66
CA HIS A 146 -24.34 -16.66 -19.69
C HIS A 146 -23.26 -17.72 -19.96
N PRO A 147 -23.10 -18.21 -21.21
CA PRO A 147 -22.30 -19.41 -21.52
C PRO A 147 -20.79 -19.23 -21.30
N ALA A 148 -20.31 -17.99 -21.28
CA ALA A 148 -18.91 -17.68 -20.97
C ALA A 148 -18.54 -17.81 -19.49
N GLN A 149 -19.51 -18.04 -18.60
CA GLN A 149 -19.24 -18.25 -17.18
C GLN A 149 -18.82 -19.71 -16.94
N PRO A 150 -17.60 -19.97 -16.42
CA PRO A 150 -17.25 -21.32 -15.99
C PRO A 150 -18.15 -21.77 -14.84
N SER A 151 -18.34 -23.09 -14.70
CA SER A 151 -19.00 -23.67 -13.54
C SER A 151 -18.18 -23.44 -12.27
N MET A 152 -18.82 -23.54 -11.10
CA MET A 152 -18.11 -23.41 -9.82
C MET A 152 -17.00 -24.48 -9.70
N GLU A 153 -17.26 -25.69 -10.16
CA GLU A 153 -16.30 -26.80 -10.22
C GLU A 153 -15.13 -26.53 -11.17
N GLU A 154 -15.40 -25.96 -12.35
CA GLU A 154 -14.36 -25.56 -13.31
C GLU A 154 -13.45 -24.46 -12.74
N MET A 155 -13.98 -23.63 -11.84
CA MET A 155 -13.20 -22.66 -11.07
C MET A 155 -12.50 -23.25 -9.83
N GLY A 156 -12.62 -24.55 -9.61
CA GLY A 156 -11.99 -25.25 -8.47
C GLY A 156 -12.75 -25.12 -7.16
N PHE A 157 -14.03 -24.77 -7.20
CA PHE A 157 -14.90 -24.76 -6.03
C PHE A 157 -15.67 -26.06 -5.88
N ILE A 158 -15.96 -26.42 -4.65
CA ILE A 158 -16.83 -27.55 -4.30
C ILE A 158 -18.01 -27.04 -3.47
N PRO A 159 -19.23 -27.55 -3.71
CA PRO A 159 -20.38 -27.24 -2.87
C PRO A 159 -20.16 -27.84 -1.48
N MET A 160 -20.38 -27.05 -0.44
CA MET A 160 -20.22 -27.51 0.95
C MET A 160 -21.08 -26.70 1.90
N GLU A 161 -21.84 -27.38 2.76
CA GLU A 161 -22.48 -26.75 3.92
C GLU A 161 -21.49 -26.71 5.08
N ILE A 162 -21.06 -25.51 5.46
CA ILE A 162 -20.22 -25.28 6.63
C ILE A 162 -20.77 -24.13 7.47
N SER A 163 -20.40 -24.13 8.76
CA SER A 163 -20.68 -23.00 9.63
C SER A 163 -19.97 -21.74 9.12
N ASN A 164 -20.52 -20.57 9.44
CA ASN A 164 -19.89 -19.29 9.11
C ASN A 164 -18.48 -19.19 9.74
N ASP A 165 -18.29 -19.73 10.95
CA ASP A 165 -17.01 -19.73 11.66
C ASP A 165 -15.96 -20.59 10.93
N ASP A 166 -16.34 -21.77 10.47
CA ASP A 166 -15.46 -22.62 9.68
C ASP A 166 -15.13 -21.99 8.33
N CYS A 167 -16.12 -21.37 7.67
CA CYS A 167 -15.83 -20.66 6.44
C CYS A 167 -14.84 -19.52 6.65
N PHE A 168 -15.02 -18.75 7.73
CA PHE A 168 -14.11 -17.67 8.06
C PHE A 168 -12.69 -18.20 8.28
N ARG A 169 -12.52 -19.25 9.08
CA ARG A 169 -11.21 -19.86 9.35
C ARG A 169 -10.54 -20.40 8.09
N ILE A 170 -11.28 -21.07 7.20
CA ILE A 170 -10.76 -21.53 5.91
C ILE A 170 -10.31 -20.34 5.06
N ALA A 171 -11.12 -19.28 4.98
CA ALA A 171 -10.78 -18.08 4.22
C ALA A 171 -9.59 -17.31 4.82
N GLU A 172 -9.43 -17.29 6.14
CA GLU A 172 -8.31 -16.68 6.83
C GLU A 172 -6.99 -17.42 6.54
N VAL A 173 -6.96 -18.73 6.75
CA VAL A 173 -5.79 -19.57 6.44
C VAL A 173 -5.42 -19.45 4.96
N ALA A 174 -6.41 -19.39 4.07
CA ALA A 174 -6.19 -19.16 2.66
C ALA A 174 -5.63 -17.76 2.37
N PHE A 175 -6.15 -16.73 3.03
CA PHE A 175 -5.66 -15.38 2.87
C PHE A 175 -4.21 -15.21 3.36
N GLU A 176 -3.75 -16.01 4.31
CA GLU A 176 -2.38 -15.96 4.83
C GLU A 176 -1.39 -16.78 3.97
N ASN A 177 -1.79 -17.97 3.51
CA ASN A 177 -0.91 -18.92 2.81
C ASN A 177 -0.87 -18.74 1.28
N ARG A 178 -1.06 -17.52 0.77
CA ARG A 178 -1.32 -17.25 -0.66
C ARG A 178 -0.23 -17.82 -1.58
N PRO A 179 -0.55 -18.78 -2.46
CA PRO A 179 0.32 -19.13 -3.56
C PRO A 179 0.44 -17.94 -4.51
N SER A 180 1.67 -17.55 -4.88
CA SER A 180 1.90 -16.52 -5.88
C SER A 180 1.34 -16.97 -7.24
N GLY A 181 0.33 -16.28 -7.77
CA GLY A 181 -0.15 -16.45 -9.15
C GLY A 181 -1.61 -16.85 -9.33
N GLN A 182 -2.36 -17.19 -8.29
CA GLN A 182 -3.79 -17.53 -8.41
C GLN A 182 -4.70 -16.36 -7.97
N SER A 183 -5.19 -15.56 -8.93
CA SER A 183 -6.03 -14.38 -8.64
C SER A 183 -7.39 -14.72 -8.03
N ILE A 184 -7.99 -15.85 -8.42
CA ILE A 184 -9.29 -16.35 -7.91
C ILE A 184 -9.21 -16.60 -6.40
N TYR A 185 -8.14 -17.27 -5.96
CA TYR A 185 -7.87 -17.60 -4.56
C TYR A 185 -7.82 -16.36 -3.66
N ARG A 186 -7.14 -15.31 -4.14
CA ARG A 186 -7.03 -14.03 -3.45
C ARG A 186 -8.38 -13.33 -3.36
N THR A 187 -9.18 -13.33 -4.42
CA THR A 187 -10.43 -12.57 -4.46
C THR A 187 -11.50 -13.20 -3.57
N TRP A 188 -11.67 -14.52 -3.61
CA TRP A 188 -12.60 -15.23 -2.74
C TRP A 188 -12.25 -15.07 -1.25
N SER A 189 -11.02 -15.40 -0.85
CA SER A 189 -10.57 -15.31 0.55
C SER A 189 -10.62 -13.87 1.08
N SER A 190 -10.18 -12.88 0.28
CA SER A 190 -10.25 -11.46 0.67
C SER A 190 -11.68 -10.98 0.86
N ASN A 191 -12.61 -11.42 0.00
CA ASN A 191 -14.01 -11.06 0.13
C ASN A 191 -14.59 -11.67 1.42
N ILE A 192 -14.43 -12.97 1.67
CA ILE A 192 -14.98 -13.57 2.90
C ILE A 192 -14.35 -12.95 4.15
N TYR A 193 -13.03 -12.85 4.21
CA TYR A 193 -12.30 -12.31 5.35
C TYR A 193 -12.74 -10.87 5.71
N ARG A 194 -12.85 -9.99 4.70
CA ARG A 194 -13.29 -8.60 4.92
C ARG A 194 -14.73 -8.54 5.39
N ASN A 195 -15.59 -9.44 4.92
CA ASN A 195 -17.03 -9.32 5.16
C ASN A 195 -17.49 -9.93 6.48
N VAL A 196 -16.91 -11.06 6.90
CA VAL A 196 -17.19 -11.61 8.24
C VAL A 196 -16.81 -10.58 9.30
N ARG A 197 -15.65 -9.92 9.14
CA ARG A 197 -15.17 -8.88 10.06
C ARG A 197 -16.08 -7.64 10.12
N LEU A 198 -16.76 -7.32 9.03
CA LEU A 198 -17.60 -6.11 8.93
C LEU A 198 -19.09 -6.37 9.20
N LYS A 199 -19.60 -7.59 8.98
CA LYS A 199 -21.03 -7.93 9.06
C LYS A 199 -21.28 -9.36 9.56
N PRO A 200 -21.18 -9.65 10.86
CA PRO A 200 -21.27 -11.00 11.42
C PRO A 200 -22.67 -11.68 11.36
N LYS A 201 -23.69 -11.05 10.77
CA LYS A 201 -25.09 -11.53 10.78
C LYS A 201 -25.57 -12.12 9.44
N ILE A 202 -24.67 -12.52 8.55
CA ILE A 202 -25.05 -13.12 7.26
C ILE A 202 -24.97 -14.64 7.38
N ASP A 203 -26.11 -15.32 7.46
CA ASP A 203 -26.18 -16.78 7.54
C ASP A 203 -25.86 -17.45 6.19
N ASN A 204 -25.12 -18.57 6.27
CA ASN A 204 -24.65 -19.38 5.13
C ASN A 204 -23.91 -18.51 4.09
N MET A 205 -22.85 -17.83 4.53
CA MET A 205 -22.03 -17.00 3.64
C MET A 205 -21.33 -17.80 2.54
N CYS A 206 -21.05 -19.08 2.81
CA CYS A 206 -20.27 -19.92 1.92
C CYS A 206 -21.08 -21.15 1.56
N THR A 207 -21.58 -21.17 0.33
CA THR A 207 -22.19 -22.35 -0.31
C THR A 207 -21.16 -23.15 -1.11
N PHE A 208 -20.07 -22.50 -1.49
CA PHE A 208 -18.95 -23.06 -2.24
C PHE A 208 -17.63 -22.70 -1.58
N ILE A 209 -16.74 -23.69 -1.51
CA ILE A 209 -15.38 -23.55 -0.95
C ILE A 209 -14.37 -23.87 -2.03
N GLN A 210 -13.33 -23.05 -2.15
CA GLN A 210 -12.24 -23.34 -3.06
C GLN A 210 -11.46 -24.55 -2.53
N LYS A 211 -11.28 -25.57 -3.37
CA LYS A 211 -10.75 -26.87 -2.94
C LYS A 211 -9.35 -26.76 -2.32
N ASP A 212 -8.46 -26.00 -2.94
CA ASP A 212 -7.09 -25.83 -2.44
C ASP A 212 -7.07 -25.11 -1.07
N ALA A 213 -8.00 -24.19 -0.82
CA ALA A 213 -8.16 -23.49 0.45
C ALA A 213 -8.58 -24.47 1.55
N LEU A 214 -9.53 -25.36 1.25
CA LEU A 214 -9.93 -26.42 2.17
C LEU A 214 -8.78 -27.39 2.44
N ASP A 215 -8.05 -27.82 1.41
CA ASP A 215 -6.93 -28.74 1.57
C ASP A 215 -5.79 -28.10 2.39
N THR A 216 -5.52 -26.81 2.16
CA THR A 216 -4.55 -26.03 2.96
C THR A 216 -4.99 -25.92 4.42
N TYR A 217 -6.27 -25.61 4.66
CA TYR A 217 -6.84 -25.56 6.01
C TYR A 217 -6.72 -26.90 6.74
N LYS A 218 -7.08 -28.01 6.08
CA LYS A 218 -6.96 -29.35 6.67
C LYS A 218 -5.50 -29.70 7.00
N ALA A 219 -4.57 -29.35 6.12
CA ALA A 219 -3.14 -29.56 6.38
C ALA A 219 -2.66 -28.74 7.59
N SER A 220 -3.06 -27.48 7.68
CA SER A 220 -2.75 -26.61 8.83
C SER A 220 -3.31 -27.15 10.14
N VAL A 221 -4.57 -27.60 10.17
CA VAL A 221 -5.18 -28.21 11.36
C VAL A 221 -4.45 -29.50 11.75
N ALA A 222 -4.11 -30.35 10.78
CA ALA A 222 -3.37 -31.58 11.03
C ALA A 222 -1.95 -31.32 11.57
N GLU A 223 -1.27 -30.30 11.05
CA GLU A 223 0.05 -29.87 11.54
C GLU A 223 -0.03 -29.33 12.97
N GLU A 224 -1.02 -28.49 13.27
CA GLU A 224 -1.26 -27.98 14.62
C GLU A 224 -1.56 -29.11 15.62
N GLU A 225 -2.38 -30.08 15.22
CA GLU A 225 -2.67 -31.25 16.05
C GLU A 225 -1.44 -32.13 16.25
N ALA A 226 -0.66 -32.40 15.21
CA ALA A 226 0.59 -33.14 15.31
C ALA A 226 1.59 -32.41 16.21
N LYS A 227 1.69 -31.08 16.09
CA LYS A 227 2.51 -30.23 16.96
C LYS A 227 2.02 -30.32 18.41
N ARG A 228 0.72 -30.21 18.66
CA ARG A 228 0.13 -30.35 20.00
C ARG A 228 0.46 -31.70 20.63
N LEU A 229 0.30 -32.79 19.87
CA LEU A 229 0.63 -34.15 20.33
C LEU A 229 2.12 -34.29 20.65
N ARG A 230 3.00 -33.78 19.78
CA ARG A 230 4.45 -33.76 20.01
C ARG A 230 4.83 -32.94 21.24
N LEU A 231 4.21 -31.77 21.43
CA LEU A 231 4.48 -30.90 22.57
C LEU A 231 4.01 -31.55 23.87
N ALA A 232 2.87 -32.24 23.85
CA ALA A 232 2.32 -32.97 25.00
C ALA A 232 3.21 -34.16 25.41
N SER A 233 3.86 -34.84 24.46
CA SER A 233 4.72 -36.01 24.74
C SER A 233 6.13 -35.68 25.23
N ARG A 234 6.49 -34.39 25.38
CA ARG A 234 7.84 -33.99 25.81
C ARG A 234 8.11 -34.36 27.27
N SER A 235 9.34 -34.77 27.54
CA SER A 235 9.82 -35.03 28.90
C SER A 235 9.97 -33.72 29.69
N VAL A 236 10.10 -33.81 31.02
CA VAL A 236 10.36 -32.65 31.88
C VAL A 236 11.66 -31.96 31.46
N GLU A 237 12.71 -32.74 31.19
CA GLU A 237 14.01 -32.23 30.77
C GLU A 237 13.90 -31.41 29.48
N GLU A 238 13.13 -31.87 28.51
CA GLU A 238 12.87 -31.15 27.25
C GLU A 238 12.05 -29.87 27.47
N ARG A 239 11.12 -29.86 28.44
CA ARG A 239 10.28 -28.70 28.75
C ARG A 239 11.03 -27.61 29.49
N THR A 240 12.02 -27.98 30.31
CA THR A 240 12.82 -27.04 31.12
C THR A 240 14.19 -26.73 30.53
N GLN A 241 14.55 -27.33 29.39
CA GLN A 241 15.87 -27.19 28.80
C GLN A 241 16.20 -25.71 28.51
N GLY A 242 17.33 -25.24 29.05
CA GLY A 242 17.82 -23.88 28.84
C GLY A 242 17.11 -22.80 29.66
N LEU A 243 16.11 -23.18 30.48
CA LEU A 243 15.43 -22.26 31.39
C LEU A 243 16.14 -22.21 32.75
N THR A 244 16.20 -21.01 33.30
CA THR A 244 16.57 -20.75 34.69
C THR A 244 15.39 -21.03 35.63
N GLY A 245 15.67 -21.23 36.91
CA GLY A 245 14.60 -21.42 37.91
C GLY A 245 13.57 -20.28 37.94
N CYS A 246 13.98 -19.06 37.59
CA CYS A 246 13.07 -17.93 37.53
C CYS A 246 12.18 -17.91 36.28
N GLU A 247 12.69 -18.34 35.13
CA GLU A 247 11.87 -18.51 33.92
C GLU A 247 10.83 -19.63 34.11
N ILE A 248 11.21 -20.70 34.82
CA ILE A 248 10.29 -21.77 35.21
C ILE A 248 9.22 -21.23 36.17
N ALA A 249 9.62 -20.53 37.23
CA ALA A 249 8.68 -19.95 38.19
C ALA A 249 7.72 -18.94 37.53
N TYR A 250 8.23 -18.07 36.65
CA TYR A 250 7.40 -17.15 35.87
C TYR A 250 6.43 -17.91 34.96
N GLY A 251 6.88 -18.95 34.26
CA GLY A 251 6.02 -19.80 33.45
C GLY A 251 4.90 -20.47 34.25
N LEU A 252 5.19 -20.95 35.45
CA LEU A 252 4.19 -21.55 36.34
C LEU A 252 3.15 -20.52 36.79
N VAL A 253 3.57 -19.33 37.22
CA VAL A 253 2.65 -18.25 37.61
C VAL A 253 1.81 -17.80 36.40
N PHE A 254 2.44 -17.53 35.26
CA PHE A 254 1.77 -17.10 34.03
C PHE A 254 0.69 -18.08 33.58
N ASN A 255 1.02 -19.38 33.55
CA ASN A 255 0.08 -20.43 33.17
C ASN A 255 -0.97 -20.71 34.25
N GLY A 256 -0.66 -20.42 35.53
CA GLY A 256 -1.54 -20.61 36.67
C GLY A 256 -2.67 -19.59 36.77
N ILE A 257 -2.48 -18.36 36.26
CA ILE A 257 -3.48 -17.27 36.33
C ILE A 257 -4.84 -17.65 35.74
N ASN A 258 -4.85 -18.47 34.68
CA ASN A 258 -6.07 -18.85 33.96
C ASN A 258 -6.52 -20.30 34.23
N LYS A 259 -5.81 -21.04 35.09
CA LYS A 259 -6.16 -22.42 35.44
C LYS A 259 -7.03 -22.44 36.69
N THR A 260 -8.15 -23.14 36.62
CA THR A 260 -8.85 -23.60 37.83
C THR A 260 -8.09 -24.81 38.38
N SER A 261 -7.22 -24.60 39.37
CA SER A 261 -6.49 -25.66 40.08
C SER A 261 -6.89 -25.71 41.56
N ASP A 262 -6.67 -26.87 42.18
CA ASP A 262 -6.85 -27.06 43.63
C ASP A 262 -5.76 -26.37 44.47
N ASP A 263 -4.63 -26.03 43.85
CA ASP A 263 -3.52 -25.26 44.45
C ASP A 263 -3.37 -23.92 43.71
N PRO A 264 -4.07 -22.85 44.15
CA PRO A 264 -4.06 -21.56 43.47
C PRO A 264 -2.71 -20.84 43.64
N ILE A 265 -2.43 -19.91 42.72
CA ILE A 265 -1.23 -19.07 42.83
C ILE A 265 -1.22 -18.30 44.17
N PRO A 266 -0.09 -18.27 44.90
CA PRO A 266 -0.05 -17.64 46.21
C PRO A 266 -0.11 -16.11 46.12
N ASP A 267 -0.56 -15.48 47.21
CA ASP A 267 -0.58 -14.03 47.33
C ASP A 267 0.83 -13.44 47.12
N GLY A 268 0.93 -12.43 46.27
CA GLY A 268 2.21 -11.81 45.88
C GLY A 268 2.88 -12.45 44.66
N ALA A 269 2.44 -13.62 44.18
CA ALA A 269 2.97 -14.24 42.95
C ALA A 269 2.81 -13.35 41.72
N LEU A 270 1.65 -12.73 41.56
CA LEU A 270 1.36 -11.76 40.50
C LEU A 270 2.28 -10.53 40.57
N SER A 271 2.51 -9.99 41.78
CA SER A 271 3.39 -8.83 41.96
C SER A 271 4.85 -9.16 41.66
N TRP A 272 5.29 -10.36 42.05
CA TRP A 272 6.61 -10.87 41.68
C TRP A 272 6.74 -11.09 40.17
N ALA A 273 5.73 -11.67 39.51
CA ALA A 273 5.73 -11.89 38.07
C ALA A 273 5.79 -10.58 37.28
N LEU A 274 4.99 -9.57 37.66
CA LEU A 274 5.06 -8.23 37.08
C LEU A 274 6.44 -7.58 37.26
N LYS A 275 7.06 -7.78 38.44
CA LYS A 275 8.42 -7.31 38.69
C LYS A 275 9.44 -8.05 37.83
N TYR A 276 9.29 -9.37 37.67
CA TYR A 276 10.13 -10.20 36.81
C TYR A 276 10.03 -9.77 35.35
N GLU A 277 8.82 -9.49 34.83
CA GLU A 277 8.64 -8.95 33.48
C GLU A 277 9.40 -7.62 33.32
N GLN A 278 9.20 -6.70 34.25
CA GLN A 278 9.85 -5.38 34.21
C GLN A 278 11.38 -5.51 34.27
N ASP A 279 11.89 -6.29 35.22
CA ASP A 279 13.32 -6.54 35.39
C ASP A 279 13.91 -7.24 34.15
N THR A 280 13.21 -8.20 33.55
CA THR A 280 13.64 -8.88 32.31
C THR A 280 13.72 -7.91 31.12
N ILE A 281 12.73 -7.02 30.98
CA ILE A 281 12.73 -5.98 29.93
C ILE A 281 13.84 -4.96 30.17
N ASP A 282 14.13 -4.60 31.42
CA ASP A 282 15.27 -3.75 31.80
C ASP A 282 16.62 -4.49 31.74
N GLY A 283 16.57 -5.81 31.59
CA GLY A 283 17.73 -6.68 31.63
C GLY A 283 18.31 -6.89 33.03
N PHE A 284 17.63 -6.52 34.10
CA PHE A 284 18.06 -6.95 35.42
C PHE A 284 17.92 -8.47 35.61
N THR A 285 18.62 -9.00 36.60
CA THR A 285 18.50 -10.40 37.00
C THR A 285 17.14 -10.65 37.65
N CYS A 286 16.77 -11.93 37.78
CA CYS A 286 15.57 -12.36 38.48
C CYS A 286 15.37 -11.66 39.84
N PRO A 287 14.18 -11.10 40.12
CA PRO A 287 13.88 -10.52 41.41
C PRO A 287 13.80 -11.61 42.48
N ALA A 288 14.18 -11.24 43.71
CA ALA A 288 14.09 -12.14 44.86
C ALA A 288 12.67 -12.71 44.99
N MET A 289 12.59 -14.03 45.01
CA MET A 289 11.33 -14.76 45.09
C MET A 289 10.85 -14.82 46.55
N PRO A 290 9.60 -14.46 46.85
CA PRO A 290 9.02 -14.69 48.17
C PRO A 290 9.04 -16.18 48.53
N GLU A 291 9.32 -16.52 49.78
CA GLU A 291 9.41 -17.91 50.26
C GLU A 291 8.13 -18.70 49.94
N VAL A 292 6.95 -18.10 50.17
CA VAL A 292 5.65 -18.71 49.86
C VAL A 292 5.51 -19.05 48.36
N LEU A 293 6.09 -18.24 47.47
CA LEU A 293 6.09 -18.52 46.03
C LEU A 293 7.09 -19.63 45.68
N ALA A 294 8.27 -19.63 46.29
CA ALA A 294 9.27 -20.69 46.09
C ALA A 294 8.70 -22.07 46.50
N ASP A 295 8.09 -22.16 47.69
CA ASP A 295 7.46 -23.38 48.19
C ASP A 295 6.28 -23.84 47.31
N TRP A 296 5.57 -22.90 46.68
CA TRP A 296 4.52 -23.23 45.72
C TRP A 296 5.09 -23.76 44.41
N VAL A 297 6.14 -23.12 43.86
CA VAL A 297 6.84 -23.54 42.64
C VAL A 297 7.39 -24.96 42.78
N ASP A 298 8.02 -25.27 43.92
CA ASP A 298 8.60 -26.60 44.19
C ASP A 298 7.56 -27.73 44.24
N ARG A 299 6.29 -27.40 44.45
CA ARG A 299 5.18 -28.37 44.49
C ARG A 299 4.46 -28.53 43.15
N GLN A 300 4.78 -27.70 42.14
CA GLN A 300 4.09 -27.77 40.85
C GLN A 300 4.61 -28.91 39.97
N PRO A 301 3.72 -29.63 39.26
CA PRO A 301 4.13 -30.70 38.35
C PRO A 301 4.75 -30.14 37.06
N LEU A 302 6.03 -30.43 36.85
CA LEU A 302 6.76 -29.98 35.65
C LEU A 302 6.43 -30.81 34.40
N GLU A 303 5.75 -31.95 34.54
CA GLU A 303 5.31 -32.80 33.43
C GLU A 303 4.31 -32.08 32.51
N THR A 304 3.59 -31.10 33.07
CA THR A 304 2.62 -30.27 32.34
C THR A 304 3.11 -28.83 32.15
N PHE A 305 4.36 -28.54 32.54
CA PHE A 305 4.94 -27.22 32.42
C PHE A 305 5.17 -26.84 30.97
N GLU A 306 4.88 -25.58 30.65
CA GLU A 306 5.18 -24.93 29.39
C GLU A 306 5.84 -23.59 29.69
N ALA A 307 6.92 -23.26 28.96
CA ALA A 307 7.57 -21.97 29.10
C ALA A 307 6.59 -20.84 28.75
N ALA A 308 6.55 -19.79 29.56
CA ALA A 308 5.85 -18.58 29.18
C ALA A 308 6.61 -17.84 28.06
N PRO A 309 5.92 -17.02 27.24
CA PRO A 309 6.58 -16.14 26.29
C PRO A 309 7.61 -15.22 26.98
N ASP A 310 8.73 -14.93 26.32
CA ASP A 310 9.71 -13.97 26.82
C ASP A 310 9.00 -12.60 27.01
N PRO A 311 9.01 -12.02 28.23
CA PRO A 311 8.45 -10.69 28.47
C PRO A 311 8.98 -9.62 27.51
N PHE A 312 10.24 -9.76 27.07
CA PHE A 312 10.86 -8.85 26.12
C PHE A 312 10.24 -8.94 24.72
N ASP A 313 9.90 -10.15 24.24
CA ASP A 313 9.22 -10.32 22.96
C ASP A 313 7.84 -9.65 22.96
N SER A 314 7.10 -9.79 24.06
CA SER A 314 5.82 -9.11 24.25
C SER A 314 5.96 -7.58 24.30
N PHE A 315 7.06 -7.08 24.87
CA PHE A 315 7.41 -5.65 24.82
C PHE A 315 7.71 -5.18 23.38
N VAL A 316 8.44 -5.94 22.57
CA VAL A 316 8.71 -5.60 21.17
C VAL A 316 7.45 -5.68 20.32
N GLN A 317 6.60 -6.69 20.52
CA GLN A 317 5.33 -6.87 19.79
C GLN A 317 4.31 -5.76 20.06
N ARG A 318 4.29 -5.21 21.28
CA ARG A 318 3.50 -4.00 21.60
C ARG A 318 3.90 -2.79 20.74
N GLY A 319 5.07 -2.85 20.12
CA GLY A 319 5.49 -1.96 19.05
C GLY A 319 6.10 -0.66 19.57
N ALA A 320 6.67 0.09 18.62
CA ALA A 320 7.24 1.39 18.89
C ALA A 320 6.19 2.36 19.46
N PRO A 321 6.55 3.14 20.50
CA PRO A 321 5.61 4.09 21.10
C PRO A 321 5.31 5.25 20.14
N GLY A 322 4.06 5.72 20.14
CA GLY A 322 3.71 6.99 19.50
C GLY A 322 4.27 8.18 20.28
N GLY A 323 4.58 9.29 19.58
CA GLY A 323 4.81 10.58 20.24
C GLY A 323 6.26 10.94 20.58
N THR A 324 6.62 10.89 21.87
CA THR A 324 7.65 11.75 22.52
C THR A 324 9.07 11.17 22.53
N TYR A 325 10.07 12.05 22.68
CA TYR A 325 11.46 11.65 22.86
C TYR A 325 11.64 10.65 24.01
N ALA A 326 11.08 10.91 25.19
CA ALA A 326 11.26 10.07 26.37
C ALA A 326 10.69 8.65 26.21
N ALA A 327 9.55 8.51 25.53
CA ALA A 327 8.96 7.20 25.26
C ALA A 327 9.87 6.39 24.31
N TRP A 328 10.39 7.05 23.28
CA TRP A 328 11.34 6.42 22.36
C TRP A 328 12.69 6.11 23.01
N ASP A 329 13.20 6.97 23.89
CA ASP A 329 14.43 6.76 24.66
C ASP A 329 14.33 5.50 25.51
N ASN A 330 13.20 5.34 26.21
CA ASN A 330 12.92 4.14 26.99
C ASN A 330 12.79 2.90 26.10
N PHE A 331 11.96 2.96 25.04
CA PHE A 331 11.71 1.81 24.19
C PHE A 331 12.95 1.35 23.42
N TYR A 332 13.56 2.26 22.67
CA TYR A 332 14.72 1.97 21.83
C TYR A 332 15.96 1.69 22.67
N GLY A 333 16.12 2.37 23.82
CA GLY A 333 17.21 2.10 24.75
C GLY A 333 17.19 0.66 25.25
N ARG A 334 16.04 0.17 25.76
CA ARG A 334 15.89 -1.24 26.18
C ARG A 334 16.20 -2.21 25.05
N LEU A 335 15.73 -1.88 23.84
CA LEU A 335 15.92 -2.71 22.67
C LEU A 335 17.40 -2.85 22.28
N MET A 336 18.14 -1.74 22.24
CA MET A 336 19.58 -1.77 21.94
C MET A 336 20.41 -2.35 23.09
N MET A 337 20.04 -2.10 24.34
CA MET A 337 20.74 -2.66 25.52
C MET A 337 20.62 -4.18 25.60
N ARG A 338 19.56 -4.78 25.04
CA ARG A 338 19.47 -6.25 24.88
C ARG A 338 20.55 -6.75 23.93
N GLU A 339 20.71 -6.13 22.76
CA GLU A 339 21.75 -6.49 21.79
C GLU A 339 23.17 -6.33 22.35
N GLN A 340 23.40 -5.38 23.26
CA GLN A 340 24.69 -5.22 23.91
C GLN A 340 25.13 -6.46 24.72
N ARG A 341 24.17 -7.21 25.29
CA ARG A 341 24.46 -8.45 26.04
C ARG A 341 24.96 -9.56 25.14
N ASP A 342 24.55 -9.55 23.89
CA ASP A 342 24.92 -10.55 22.89
C ASP A 342 26.28 -10.22 22.21
N GLY A 343 27.07 -9.33 22.82
CA GLY A 343 28.48 -9.10 22.49
C GLY A 343 28.78 -7.83 21.68
N PHE A 344 27.82 -6.92 21.53
CA PHE A 344 28.01 -5.67 20.78
C PHE A 344 28.21 -4.46 21.72
N TYR A 345 28.99 -3.48 21.29
CA TYR A 345 29.18 -2.24 22.05
C TYR A 345 28.34 -1.11 21.46
N LEU A 346 27.62 -0.41 22.32
CA LEU A 346 26.88 0.81 21.98
C LEU A 346 27.70 2.04 22.35
N GLN A 347 27.58 3.09 21.56
CA GLN A 347 28.24 4.36 21.82
C GLN A 347 27.28 5.53 21.61
N ASP A 348 27.38 6.49 22.51
CA ASP A 348 26.72 7.79 22.40
C ASP A 348 27.52 8.69 21.43
N ILE A 349 26.87 9.14 20.37
CA ILE A 349 27.41 10.06 19.36
C ILE A 349 26.55 11.34 19.25
N THR A 350 25.91 11.76 20.34
CA THR A 350 24.98 12.91 20.34
C THR A 350 25.62 14.18 19.74
N GLY A 351 26.94 14.38 19.92
CA GLY A 351 27.70 15.49 19.33
C GLY A 351 27.84 15.47 17.79
N GLY A 352 27.60 14.33 17.12
CA GLY A 352 27.64 14.16 15.66
C GLY A 352 26.32 13.62 15.08
N CYS A 353 25.24 13.70 15.86
CA CYS A 353 24.01 12.98 15.61
C CYS A 353 23.34 13.36 14.28
N SER A 354 23.31 14.65 13.92
CA SER A 354 22.65 15.11 12.69
C SER A 354 23.28 14.52 11.42
N GLU A 355 24.61 14.49 11.33
CA GLU A 355 25.32 13.91 10.19
C GLU A 355 25.11 12.41 10.11
N PHE A 356 25.22 11.73 11.25
CA PHE A 356 25.01 10.29 11.34
C PHE A 356 23.58 9.90 10.95
N LEU A 357 22.55 10.59 11.45
CA LEU A 357 21.16 10.28 11.14
C LEU A 357 20.83 10.52 9.66
N SER A 358 21.40 11.56 9.05
CA SER A 358 21.27 11.80 7.61
C SER A 358 21.84 10.63 6.81
N TRP A 359 23.06 10.20 7.15
CA TRP A 359 23.71 9.06 6.52
C TRP A 359 22.93 7.74 6.72
N ALA A 360 22.59 7.41 7.98
CA ALA A 360 21.87 6.19 8.32
C ALA A 360 20.47 6.16 7.69
N GLY A 361 19.81 7.31 7.62
CA GLY A 361 18.55 7.48 6.90
C GLY A 361 18.67 7.10 5.42
N GLN A 362 19.69 7.58 4.71
CA GLN A 362 19.92 7.22 3.31
C GLN A 362 20.12 5.71 3.12
N LYS A 363 20.90 5.06 4.00
CA LYS A 363 21.12 3.60 3.96
C LYS A 363 19.84 2.82 4.19
N SER A 364 19.05 3.28 5.16
CA SER A 364 17.75 2.71 5.52
C SER A 364 16.76 2.80 4.34
N PHE A 365 16.63 3.97 3.71
CA PHE A 365 15.77 4.16 2.53
C PHE A 365 16.25 3.37 1.30
N ALA A 366 17.55 3.19 1.12
CA ALA A 366 18.13 2.37 0.07
C ALA A 366 17.99 0.86 0.31
N GLY A 367 17.36 0.43 1.41
CA GLY A 367 17.12 -0.99 1.71
C GLY A 367 18.39 -1.77 2.05
N LYS A 368 19.47 -1.10 2.44
CA LYS A 368 20.70 -1.79 2.84
C LYS A 368 20.49 -2.50 4.18
N LYS A 369 20.96 -3.74 4.26
CA LYS A 369 21.02 -4.48 5.53
C LYS A 369 22.25 -4.08 6.31
N GLY A 370 22.11 -4.03 7.63
CA GLY A 370 23.19 -3.93 8.58
C GLY A 370 24.08 -5.17 8.58
N SER A 371 25.26 -5.07 9.20
CA SER A 371 26.20 -6.18 9.30
C SER A 371 25.80 -7.21 10.36
N ASN A 372 24.94 -6.82 11.29
CA ASN A 372 24.44 -7.63 12.40
C ASN A 372 23.00 -7.24 12.77
N ASN A 373 22.44 -7.87 13.80
CA ASN A 373 21.07 -7.62 14.24
C ASN A 373 20.87 -6.20 14.79
N ALA A 374 21.77 -5.70 15.65
CA ALA A 374 21.74 -4.34 16.18
C ALA A 374 21.73 -3.24 15.09
N ASP A 375 22.53 -3.42 14.03
CA ASP A 375 22.55 -2.52 12.87
C ASP A 375 21.21 -2.54 12.13
N ASN A 376 20.63 -3.73 11.93
CA ASN A 376 19.34 -3.90 11.25
C ASN A 376 18.20 -3.28 12.05
N ILE A 377 18.17 -3.54 13.35
CA ILE A 377 17.27 -2.92 14.32
C ILE A 377 17.34 -1.39 14.22
N MET A 378 18.55 -0.83 14.26
CA MET A 378 18.74 0.62 14.16
C MET A 378 18.15 1.16 12.86
N LEU A 379 18.51 0.57 11.71
CA LEU A 379 18.01 1.01 10.41
C LEU A 379 16.49 0.86 10.29
N GLN A 380 15.91 -0.21 10.84
CA GLN A 380 14.47 -0.47 10.84
C GLN A 380 13.71 0.59 11.65
N TYR A 381 14.11 0.82 12.90
CA TYR A 381 13.41 1.75 13.79
C TYR A 381 13.65 3.22 13.43
N LEU A 382 14.76 3.57 12.80
CA LEU A 382 14.98 4.92 12.25
C LEU A 382 13.92 5.34 11.21
N LYS A 383 13.32 4.39 10.48
CA LYS A 383 12.20 4.67 9.56
C LYS A 383 10.90 4.99 10.29
N GLN A 384 10.71 4.35 11.44
CA GLN A 384 9.47 4.40 12.22
C GLN A 384 9.47 5.58 13.21
N MET A 385 10.65 6.02 13.66
CA MET A 385 10.79 7.15 14.57
C MET A 385 10.30 8.46 13.94
N PRO A 386 9.43 9.23 14.63
CA PRO A 386 9.09 10.58 14.20
C PRO A 386 10.32 11.51 14.32
N PRO A 387 10.38 12.62 13.55
CA PRO A 387 11.56 13.48 13.49
C PRO A 387 12.10 13.93 14.85
N GLN A 388 11.22 14.26 15.80
CA GLN A 388 11.58 14.69 17.16
C GLN A 388 12.19 13.58 18.03
N ALA A 389 11.97 12.31 17.68
CA ALA A 389 12.48 11.15 18.43
C ALA A 389 13.75 10.56 17.81
N LYS A 390 14.04 10.83 16.53
CA LYS A 390 15.25 10.32 15.85
C LYS A 390 16.57 10.57 16.59
N PRO A 391 16.77 11.70 17.31
CA PRO A 391 18.00 11.91 18.08
C PRO A 391 18.23 10.88 19.19
N VAL A 392 17.20 10.15 19.65
CA VAL A 392 17.35 9.01 20.58
C VAL A 392 18.31 7.97 20.03
N ALA A 393 18.24 7.68 18.72
CA ALA A 393 19.05 6.62 18.12
C ALA A 393 20.56 6.88 18.27
N CYS A 394 20.96 8.15 18.40
CA CYS A 394 22.35 8.56 18.55
C CYS A 394 22.96 8.24 19.92
N LYS A 395 22.15 7.92 20.94
CA LYS A 395 22.65 7.48 22.25
C LYS A 395 23.09 6.01 22.25
N TYR A 396 22.54 5.22 21.33
CA TYR A 396 22.64 3.76 21.34
C TYR A 396 23.19 3.24 20.01
N VAL A 397 24.22 3.87 19.45
CA VAL A 397 24.72 3.50 18.12
C VAL A 397 25.66 2.31 18.22
N PRO A 398 25.44 1.22 17.45
CA PRO A 398 26.40 0.12 17.37
C PRO A 398 27.75 0.62 16.86
N THR A 399 28.85 0.19 17.48
CA THR A 399 30.21 0.56 17.04
C THR A 399 30.50 0.17 15.59
N THR A 400 29.88 -0.90 15.08
CA THR A 400 29.88 -1.31 13.67
C THR A 400 29.31 -0.24 12.75
N MET A 401 28.18 0.37 13.12
CA MET A 401 27.58 1.48 12.37
C MET A 401 28.44 2.73 12.41
N ILE A 402 29.12 3.00 13.53
CA ILE A 402 30.05 4.14 13.63
C ILE A 402 31.25 3.93 12.70
N HIS A 403 31.82 2.72 12.69
CA HIS A 403 32.91 2.39 11.79
C HIS A 403 32.48 2.56 10.33
N TRP A 404 31.28 2.06 9.98
CA TRP A 404 30.74 2.21 8.64
C TRP A 404 30.50 3.68 8.28
N PHE A 405 29.93 4.47 9.19
CA PHE A 405 29.73 5.92 9.00
C PHE A 405 31.04 6.69 8.76
N ARG A 406 32.11 6.30 9.45
CA ARG A 406 33.43 6.94 9.31
C ARG A 406 34.16 6.52 8.04
N THR A 407 33.97 5.29 7.58
CA THR A 407 34.69 4.72 6.44
C THR A 407 33.89 4.75 5.14
N ASP A 408 32.67 5.27 5.12
CA ASP A 408 31.83 5.29 3.91
C ASP A 408 32.40 6.23 2.83
N PRO A 409 32.90 5.68 1.70
CA PRO A 409 33.49 6.49 0.63
C PRO A 409 32.45 7.37 -0.09
N GLU A 410 31.16 6.99 -0.10
CA GLU A 410 30.13 7.80 -0.76
C GLU A 410 29.88 9.10 0.01
N ARG A 411 30.11 9.13 1.33
CA ARG A 411 30.01 10.34 2.14
C ARG A 411 31.11 11.34 1.77
N GLN A 412 32.35 10.85 1.62
CA GLN A 412 33.48 11.69 1.19
C GLN A 412 33.21 12.27 -0.20
N ARG A 413 32.72 11.44 -1.12
CA ARG A 413 32.35 11.88 -2.48
C ARG A 413 31.21 12.91 -2.49
N GLN A 414 30.18 12.73 -1.66
CA GLN A 414 29.07 13.69 -1.55
C GLN A 414 29.53 15.04 -0.98
N ALA A 415 30.43 15.03 -0.01
CA ALA A 415 31.01 16.26 0.54
C ALA A 415 31.85 17.02 -0.50
N GLU A 416 32.63 16.30 -1.30
CA GLU A 416 33.41 16.87 -2.41
C GLU A 416 32.49 17.49 -3.48
N ILE A 417 31.45 16.76 -3.93
CA ILE A 417 30.47 17.26 -4.90
C ILE A 417 29.74 18.50 -4.35
N ALA A 418 29.36 18.51 -3.08
CA ALA A 418 28.71 19.66 -2.46
C ALA A 418 29.64 20.88 -2.39
N ALA A 419 30.91 20.68 -2.04
CA ALA A 419 31.92 21.73 -2.04
C ALA A 419 32.19 22.28 -3.45
N GLU A 420 32.21 21.42 -4.47
CA GLU A 420 32.36 21.81 -5.87
C GLU A 420 31.16 22.64 -6.36
N ARG A 421 29.94 22.19 -6.09
CA ARG A 421 28.71 22.96 -6.40
C ARG A 421 28.68 24.31 -5.72
N ALA A 422 29.12 24.39 -4.47
CA ALA A 422 29.22 25.66 -3.74
C ALA A 422 30.21 26.60 -4.43
N ARG A 423 31.39 26.10 -4.84
CA ARG A 423 32.38 26.88 -5.60
C ARG A 423 31.84 27.36 -6.94
N GLU A 424 31.17 26.48 -7.70
CA GLU A 424 30.54 26.87 -8.96
C GLU A 424 29.47 27.95 -8.78
N SER A 425 28.63 27.83 -7.75
CA SER A 425 27.58 28.82 -7.47
C SER A 425 28.18 30.19 -7.14
N ALA A 426 29.24 30.23 -6.35
CA ALA A 426 29.98 31.46 -6.03
C ALA A 426 30.63 32.06 -7.29
N GLN A 427 31.20 31.23 -8.17
CA GLN A 427 31.76 31.70 -9.44
C GLN A 427 30.69 32.25 -10.39
N ARG A 428 29.52 31.61 -10.48
CA ARG A 428 28.38 32.12 -11.28
C ARG A 428 27.88 33.45 -10.76
N GLU A 429 27.77 33.60 -9.44
CA GLU A 429 27.37 34.88 -8.84
C GLU A 429 28.41 35.97 -9.09
N ALA A 430 29.70 35.65 -8.98
CA ALA A 430 30.78 36.59 -9.30
C ALA A 430 30.77 37.02 -10.78
N ARG A 431 30.55 36.07 -11.71
CA ARG A 431 30.39 36.37 -13.15
C ARG A 431 29.17 37.24 -13.43
N ARG A 432 28.04 36.98 -12.74
CA ARG A 432 26.84 37.80 -12.86
C ARG A 432 27.10 39.24 -12.44
N LYS A 433 27.73 39.44 -11.28
CA LYS A 433 28.12 40.79 -10.78
C LYS A 433 29.08 41.50 -11.74
N ALA A 434 30.05 40.78 -12.31
CA ALA A 434 30.98 41.35 -13.28
C ALA A 434 30.28 41.77 -14.58
N TRP A 435 29.33 40.96 -15.07
CA TRP A 435 28.52 41.30 -16.25
C TRP A 435 27.60 42.50 -16.00
N GLU A 436 26.92 42.54 -14.86
CA GLU A 436 26.09 43.69 -14.45
C GLU A 436 26.91 44.99 -14.39
N ALA A 437 28.13 44.94 -13.84
CA ALA A 437 29.04 46.09 -13.84
C ALA A 437 29.47 46.53 -15.24
N GLN A 438 29.66 45.58 -16.17
CA GLN A 438 30.00 45.88 -17.56
C GLN A 438 28.84 46.55 -18.32
N ILE A 439 27.61 46.07 -18.12
CA ILE A 439 26.41 46.71 -18.71
C ILE A 439 26.25 48.14 -18.19
N GLN A 440 26.39 48.36 -16.88
CA GLN A 440 26.34 49.71 -16.31
C GLN A 440 27.42 50.64 -16.89
N ALA A 441 28.63 50.12 -17.16
CA ALA A 441 29.68 50.91 -17.79
C ALA A 441 29.33 51.29 -19.25
N ILE A 442 28.70 50.37 -20.01
CA ILE A 442 28.24 50.63 -21.39
C ILE A 442 27.10 51.65 -21.40
N GLU A 443 26.12 51.51 -20.51
CA GLU A 443 25.00 52.44 -20.39
C GLU A 443 25.49 53.86 -20.05
N LYS A 444 26.40 53.98 -19.07
CA LYS A 444 27.02 55.26 -18.72
C LYS A 444 27.77 55.89 -19.90
N ALA A 445 28.56 55.09 -20.63
CA ALA A 445 29.27 55.57 -21.81
C ALA A 445 28.33 55.97 -22.97
N HIS A 446 27.18 55.31 -23.08
CA HIS A 446 26.14 55.66 -24.06
C HIS A 446 25.46 56.98 -23.70
N GLU A 447 25.11 57.19 -22.42
CA GLU A 447 24.55 58.45 -21.92
C GLU A 447 25.52 59.63 -22.11
N GLU A 448 26.81 59.43 -21.83
CA GLU A 448 27.85 60.45 -22.07
C GLU A 448 27.96 60.79 -23.57
N ASN A 449 27.90 59.79 -24.45
CA ASN A 449 27.86 60.01 -25.90
C ASN A 449 26.61 60.77 -26.37
N LEU A 450 25.44 60.48 -25.78
CA LEU A 450 24.20 61.20 -26.10
C LEU A 450 24.26 62.65 -25.62
N ARG A 451 24.87 62.94 -24.47
CA ARG A 451 25.08 64.31 -23.98
C ARG A 451 26.08 65.11 -24.82
N ASN A 452 27.11 64.45 -25.34
CA ASN A 452 28.16 65.10 -26.14
C ASN A 452 27.85 65.17 -27.64
N ARG A 453 26.67 64.69 -28.09
CA ARG A 453 26.26 64.87 -29.48
C ARG A 453 26.01 66.36 -29.76
N PRO A 454 26.69 66.96 -30.76
CA PRO A 454 26.38 68.32 -31.17
C PRO A 454 24.93 68.37 -31.67
N ILE A 455 24.12 69.24 -31.09
CA ILE A 455 22.77 69.53 -31.57
C ILE A 455 22.94 70.22 -32.93
N SER A 456 22.80 69.47 -34.03
CA SER A 456 22.73 70.08 -35.35
C SER A 456 21.36 70.73 -35.53
N SER A 457 21.25 72.02 -35.22
CA SER A 457 20.13 72.84 -35.66
C SER A 457 20.28 73.14 -37.16
N SER A 458 20.14 72.12 -38.02
CA SER A 458 20.05 72.35 -39.47
C SER A 458 18.58 72.31 -39.87
N ASN A 459 17.96 73.49 -40.02
CA ASN A 459 16.68 73.68 -40.69
C ASN A 459 16.78 73.48 -42.22
N GLU A 460 17.84 72.83 -42.70
CA GLU A 460 18.01 72.53 -44.12
C GLU A 460 17.31 71.21 -44.44
N PRO A 461 16.38 71.20 -45.42
CA PRO A 461 15.68 69.98 -45.79
C PRO A 461 16.67 68.94 -46.30
N ARG A 462 16.51 67.70 -45.85
CA ARG A 462 17.36 66.60 -46.33
C ARG A 462 16.89 66.20 -47.72
N CYS A 463 17.66 66.62 -48.73
CA CYS A 463 17.44 66.29 -50.12
C CYS A 463 18.30 65.11 -50.54
N TYR A 464 17.75 64.21 -51.35
CA TYR A 464 18.54 63.21 -52.06
C TYR A 464 18.20 63.19 -53.54
N ALA A 465 19.21 62.94 -54.36
CA ALA A 465 19.08 62.82 -55.81
C ALA A 465 18.19 61.62 -56.15
N VAL A 466 17.12 61.85 -56.90
CA VAL A 466 16.19 60.80 -57.34
C VAL A 466 16.51 60.37 -58.76
N GLU A 467 16.98 61.30 -59.60
CA GLU A 467 17.28 61.02 -61.00
C GLU A 467 18.27 62.04 -61.55
N THR A 468 19.31 61.58 -62.27
CA THR A 468 20.27 62.47 -62.95
C THR A 468 20.05 62.39 -64.44
N THR A 469 19.63 63.50 -65.04
CA THR A 469 19.42 63.60 -66.49
C THR A 469 20.50 64.45 -67.14
N LYS A 470 20.58 64.43 -68.48
CA LYS A 470 21.50 65.31 -69.24
C LYS A 470 21.23 66.82 -69.05
N TYR A 471 20.14 67.19 -68.36
CA TYR A 471 19.76 68.57 -68.05
C TYR A 471 19.90 68.92 -66.56
N GLY A 472 20.40 67.99 -65.72
CA GLY A 472 20.63 68.20 -64.28
C GLY A 472 20.07 67.09 -63.39
N THR A 473 20.44 67.15 -62.11
CA THR A 473 20.01 66.23 -61.06
C THR A 473 18.70 66.70 -60.43
N ARG A 474 17.68 65.85 -60.45
CA ARG A 474 16.41 66.09 -59.77
C ARG A 474 16.50 65.55 -58.35
N GLU A 475 16.40 66.43 -57.37
CA GLU A 475 16.42 66.08 -55.95
C GLU A 475 15.00 66.02 -55.38
N ARG A 476 14.80 65.16 -54.37
CA ARG A 476 13.60 65.12 -53.55
C ARG A 476 13.99 65.43 -52.12
N CYS A 477 13.40 66.50 -51.61
CA CYS A 477 13.65 67.03 -50.29
C CYS A 477 12.54 66.63 -49.34
N PHE A 478 12.91 66.25 -48.13
CA PHE A 478 11.99 66.01 -47.03
C PHE A 478 12.17 67.15 -46.02
N HIS A 479 11.07 67.84 -45.76
CA HIS A 479 10.95 68.72 -44.61
C HIS A 479 10.42 67.87 -43.46
N ASP A 480 11.10 67.89 -42.31
CA ASP A 480 10.61 67.26 -41.08
C ASP A 480 9.31 67.91 -40.60
#